data_AF-A0A7W5FFF3-F1
#
_entry.id   AF-A0A7W5FFF3-F1
#
_cell.length_a   1.000
_cell.length_b   1.000
_cell.length_c   1.000
_cell.angle_alpha   90.00
_cell.angle_beta   90.00
_cell.angle_gamma   90.00
#
_symmetry.space_group_name_H-M   'P 1'
#
loop_
_entity.id
_entity.type
_entity.pdbx_description
1 polymer ?
#
loop_
_entity_poly.entity_id
_entity_poly.type
_entity_poly.pdbx_seq_one_letter_code
_entity_poly.pdbx_strand_id
1 'polypeptide(L)'
;MLSERDRETAAEAGIVVFANRIITEAEPPIDGETLAAVAARCSGTIPVELVALWRTAFGGRLDYDLDAPVSFSEVFGSHDGYHDLWGWIDHEAELAGSPKLRYLPFGGFEYLDRLYVDTHGGGAVVYWQQGLPPGWELETGDHADALASGLTELFGRLALEEDPWNGGDSGLELRDAIDELGDESPDVAQKLRDLARSTILDWRAALARGEIAAQPRMRRIGLDRAAATGDIDLLDRLAAAGCNVAEPVRNGLTPIDIALANRHLPAVEWLLTRQVPVTNTLRVGAHAADATLARRLAAQGALITPDAFGHVVESEDMDLVTFLAASLQPSEEMRHHGPRLRMQAAQCRIAADQTADETLRHRSTVLRELAERFDPGGR
;
A
#
# COMPACT_ATOMS: atom_id res chain seq x y z
N MET A 1 -15.27 24.38 -12.28
CA MET A 1 -14.38 25.16 -11.40
C MET A 1 -15.22 25.65 -10.22
N LEU A 2 -14.75 25.45 -8.98
CA LEU A 2 -15.48 25.84 -7.76
C LEU A 2 -15.47 27.37 -7.61
N SER A 3 -16.64 27.97 -7.47
CA SER A 3 -16.81 29.37 -7.07
C SER A 3 -16.52 29.55 -5.57
N GLU A 4 -16.44 30.80 -5.09
CA GLU A 4 -16.28 31.10 -3.67
C GLU A 4 -17.40 30.49 -2.82
N ARG A 5 -18.65 30.65 -3.25
CA ARG A 5 -19.81 30.05 -2.60
C ARG A 5 -19.77 28.52 -2.60
N ASP A 6 -19.30 27.89 -3.68
CA ASP A 6 -19.13 26.43 -3.71
C ASP A 6 -18.11 25.97 -2.66
N ARG A 7 -17.04 26.75 -2.43
CA ARG A 7 -16.01 26.47 -1.43
C ARG A 7 -16.54 26.66 -0.01
N GLU A 8 -17.35 27.70 0.23
CA GLU A 8 -18.01 27.91 1.52
C GLU A 8 -18.93 26.74 1.86
N THR A 9 -19.80 26.33 0.93
CA THR A 9 -20.70 25.18 1.11
C THR A 9 -19.93 23.88 1.34
N ALA A 10 -18.85 23.63 0.59
CA ALA A 10 -18.01 22.45 0.82
C ALA A 10 -17.33 22.50 2.20
N ALA A 11 -16.82 23.66 2.62
CA ALA A 11 -16.14 23.84 3.90
C ALA A 11 -17.07 23.65 5.10
N GLU A 12 -18.35 24.03 4.98
CA GLU A 12 -19.39 23.73 5.99
C GLU A 12 -19.57 22.22 6.21
N ALA A 13 -19.31 21.41 5.19
CA ALA A 13 -19.30 19.94 5.26
C ALA A 13 -17.91 19.35 5.58
N GLY A 14 -16.94 20.16 6.01
CA GLY A 14 -15.59 19.70 6.30
C GLY A 14 -14.78 19.32 5.06
N ILE A 15 -15.13 19.82 3.88
CA ILE A 15 -14.42 19.55 2.62
C ILE A 15 -13.78 20.83 2.10
N VAL A 16 -12.45 20.83 1.97
CA VAL A 16 -11.72 21.96 1.39
C VAL A 16 -10.81 21.52 0.25
N VAL A 17 -10.34 22.48 -0.56
CA VAL A 17 -9.49 22.19 -1.71
C VAL A 17 -8.19 22.97 -1.63
N PHE A 18 -7.07 22.25 -1.54
CA PHE A 18 -5.72 22.79 -1.57
C PHE A 18 -4.94 22.17 -2.74
N ALA A 19 -4.27 23.00 -3.55
CA ALA A 19 -3.46 22.54 -4.69
C ALA A 19 -4.15 21.51 -5.61
N ASN A 20 -5.45 21.70 -5.88
CA ASN A 20 -6.31 20.78 -6.64
C ASN A 20 -6.45 19.37 -6.04
N ARG A 21 -6.28 19.24 -4.73
CA ARG A 21 -6.64 18.04 -3.96
C ARG A 21 -7.69 18.41 -2.93
N ILE A 22 -8.56 17.45 -2.68
CA ILE A 22 -9.64 17.55 -1.71
C ILE A 22 -9.11 17.06 -0.37
N ILE A 23 -9.32 17.84 0.68
CA ILE A 23 -9.07 17.45 2.07
C ILE A 23 -10.45 17.30 2.72
N THR A 24 -10.74 16.12 3.27
CA THR A 24 -11.97 15.83 4.03
C THR A 24 -11.70 15.98 5.52
N GLU A 25 -12.77 16.01 6.33
CA GLU A 25 -12.65 16.23 7.78
C GLU A 25 -11.79 17.45 8.13
N ALA A 26 -11.87 18.48 7.28
CA ALA A 26 -10.99 19.64 7.35
C ALA A 26 -11.28 20.44 8.62
N GLU A 27 -10.23 20.64 9.42
CA GLU A 27 -10.29 21.53 10.58
C GLU A 27 -10.31 23.01 10.16
N PRO A 28 -10.86 23.90 11.01
CA PRO A 28 -10.80 25.34 10.79
C PRO A 28 -9.38 25.85 10.50
N PRO A 29 -9.22 26.89 9.67
CA PRO A 29 -7.93 27.51 9.40
C PRO A 29 -7.16 27.89 10.66
N ILE A 30 -5.85 27.70 10.66
CA ILE A 30 -4.95 28.10 11.75
C ILE A 30 -5.15 29.60 12.04
N ASP A 31 -5.27 29.98 13.31
CA ASP A 31 -5.34 31.38 13.71
C ASP A 31 -3.94 32.04 13.73
N GLY A 32 -3.89 33.35 14.00
CA GLY A 32 -2.62 34.09 14.06
C GLY A 32 -1.75 33.76 15.28
N GLU A 33 -2.36 33.40 16.40
CA GLU A 33 -1.67 33.14 17.68
C GLU A 33 -1.00 31.77 17.63
N THR A 34 -1.75 30.74 17.23
CA THR A 34 -1.28 29.37 16.98
C THR A 34 -0.16 29.38 15.94
N LEU A 35 -0.33 30.09 14.82
CA LEU A 35 0.74 30.20 13.81
C LEU A 35 2.02 30.83 14.36
N ALA A 36 1.90 31.88 15.18
CA ALA A 36 3.05 32.50 15.84
C ALA A 36 3.71 31.57 16.86
N ALA A 37 2.92 30.77 17.59
CA ALA A 37 3.41 29.77 18.53
C ALA A 37 4.20 28.66 17.80
N VAL A 38 3.70 28.15 16.67
CA VAL A 38 4.43 27.16 15.85
C VAL A 38 5.71 27.78 15.28
N ALA A 39 5.65 29.04 14.84
CA ALA A 39 6.83 29.73 14.31
C ALA A 39 7.92 29.88 15.38
N ALA A 40 7.55 30.06 16.66
CA ALA A 40 8.51 30.11 17.77
C ALA A 40 9.24 28.76 18.00
N ARG A 41 8.63 27.63 17.61
CA ARG A 41 9.22 26.28 17.64
C ARG A 41 10.07 25.97 16.41
N CYS A 42 10.09 26.85 15.40
CA CYS A 42 10.93 26.70 14.23
C CYS A 42 12.30 27.34 14.45
N SER A 43 13.34 26.67 13.94
CA SER A 43 14.68 27.24 13.85
C SER A 43 14.81 28.22 12.67
N GLY A 44 14.04 28.01 11.60
CA GLY A 44 13.89 28.91 10.46
C GLY A 44 12.49 29.53 10.37
N THR A 45 12.08 29.95 9.18
CA THR A 45 10.74 30.51 8.92
C THR A 45 9.79 29.44 8.41
N ILE A 46 8.52 29.48 8.84
CA ILE A 46 7.49 28.60 8.28
C ILE A 46 7.33 28.92 6.78
N PRO A 47 7.44 27.92 5.88
CA PRO A 47 7.27 28.13 4.44
C PRO A 47 5.89 28.70 4.10
N VAL A 48 5.83 29.61 3.12
CA VAL A 48 4.57 30.26 2.70
C VAL A 48 3.51 29.25 2.24
N GLU A 49 3.92 28.16 1.60
CA GLU A 49 3.00 27.11 1.14
C GLU A 49 2.39 26.33 2.32
N LEU A 50 3.15 26.14 3.41
CA LEU A 50 2.62 25.50 4.61
C LEU A 50 1.63 26.42 5.32
N VAL A 51 1.94 27.73 5.39
CA VAL A 51 0.98 28.71 5.90
C VAL A 51 -0.30 28.69 5.04
N ALA A 52 -0.18 28.61 3.72
CA ALA A 52 -1.35 28.54 2.83
C ALA A 52 -2.17 27.26 3.04
N LEU A 53 -1.50 26.11 3.23
CA LEU A 53 -2.17 24.85 3.58
C LEU A 53 -2.95 25.01 4.88
N TRP A 54 -2.30 25.45 5.96
CA TRP A 54 -2.93 25.62 7.26
C TRP A 54 -3.99 26.72 7.33
N ARG A 55 -3.91 27.72 6.43
CA ARG A 55 -4.98 28.71 6.25
C ARG A 55 -6.16 28.17 5.42
N THR A 56 -5.99 27.01 4.78
CA THR A 56 -7.04 26.27 4.08
C THR A 56 -7.64 25.18 4.97
N ALA A 57 -6.79 24.40 5.63
CA ALA A 57 -7.14 23.33 6.56
C ALA A 57 -5.99 23.17 7.58
N PHE A 58 -6.26 23.42 8.86
CA PHE A 58 -5.28 23.14 9.93
C PHE A 58 -5.57 21.79 10.55
N GLY A 59 -5.51 20.76 9.71
CA GLY A 59 -6.02 19.43 10.02
C GLY A 59 -6.90 18.89 8.91
N GLY A 60 -6.98 17.56 8.80
CA GLY A 60 -7.91 16.86 7.90
C GLY A 60 -7.28 15.66 7.21
N ARG A 61 -8.11 14.93 6.48
CA ARG A 61 -7.78 13.66 5.84
C ARG A 61 -7.55 13.79 4.33
N LEU A 62 -6.67 12.95 3.83
CA LEU A 62 -6.33 12.77 2.43
C LEU A 62 -6.54 11.30 2.08
N ASP A 63 -7.27 11.04 1.00
CA ASP A 63 -7.53 9.69 0.51
C ASP A 63 -7.12 9.61 -0.97
N TYR A 64 -5.79 9.63 -1.18
CA TYR A 64 -5.14 9.58 -2.48
C TYR A 64 -3.93 8.64 -2.43
N ASP A 65 -3.59 8.08 -3.58
CA ASP A 65 -2.35 7.34 -3.77
C ASP A 65 -1.17 8.31 -3.90
N LEU A 66 -0.08 8.03 -3.19
CA LEU A 66 1.21 8.72 -3.32
C LEU A 66 2.25 7.76 -3.89
N ASP A 67 3.00 8.20 -4.91
CA ASP A 67 4.11 7.42 -5.46
C ASP A 67 5.38 7.60 -4.62
N ALA A 68 5.34 7.09 -3.40
CA ALA A 68 6.41 7.16 -2.41
C ALA A 68 6.30 5.97 -1.45
N PRO A 69 7.37 5.61 -0.73
CA PRO A 69 7.30 4.53 0.26
C PRO A 69 6.51 4.94 1.52
N VAL A 70 6.23 6.23 1.71
CA VAL A 70 5.49 6.80 2.85
C VAL A 70 4.01 6.98 2.52
N SER A 71 3.16 6.75 3.52
CA SER A 71 1.73 7.07 3.46
C SER A 71 1.48 8.52 3.89
N PHE A 72 0.61 9.23 3.17
CA PHE A 72 0.21 10.60 3.50
C PHE A 72 -1.31 10.70 3.47
N SER A 73 -1.94 10.37 4.59
CA SER A 73 -3.40 10.34 4.73
C SER A 73 -3.96 11.43 5.64
N GLU A 74 -3.09 12.16 6.33
CA GLU A 74 -3.48 13.17 7.30
C GLU A 74 -2.59 14.41 7.21
N VAL A 75 -3.22 15.58 7.26
CA VAL A 75 -2.57 16.85 7.59
C VAL A 75 -2.73 17.07 9.08
N PHE A 76 -1.64 17.34 9.79
CA PHE A 76 -1.67 17.53 11.24
C PHE A 76 -2.30 18.89 11.61
N GLY A 77 -3.22 18.82 12.56
CA GLY A 77 -3.93 19.95 13.15
C GLY A 77 -3.80 20.03 14.67
N SER A 78 -4.84 20.52 15.34
CA SER A 78 -4.86 20.77 16.79
C SER A 78 -5.94 19.98 17.54
N HIS A 79 -6.07 18.70 17.23
CA HIS A 79 -6.97 17.81 17.94
C HIS A 79 -6.40 17.38 19.31
N ASP A 80 -7.26 17.30 20.33
CA ASP A 80 -6.88 16.83 21.66
C ASP A 80 -6.71 15.29 21.64
N GLY A 81 -5.50 14.83 21.30
CA GLY A 81 -5.19 13.42 21.14
C GLY A 81 -3.68 13.14 21.19
N TYR A 82 -3.31 11.88 21.44
CA TYR A 82 -1.95 11.41 21.21
C TYR A 82 -1.76 11.49 19.68
N HIS A 83 -0.89 12.41 19.21
CA HIS A 83 -0.49 12.62 17.79
C HIS A 83 -1.06 13.84 17.02
N ASP A 84 -1.46 14.92 17.69
CA ASP A 84 -1.66 16.22 17.01
C ASP A 84 -0.33 16.88 16.60
N LEU A 85 -0.39 18.04 15.94
CA LEU A 85 0.82 18.77 15.53
C LEU A 85 1.75 19.04 16.72
N TRP A 86 1.20 19.38 17.88
CA TRP A 86 1.99 19.73 19.07
C TRP A 86 2.68 18.52 19.68
N GLY A 87 1.97 17.39 19.76
CA GLY A 87 2.55 16.11 20.18
C GLY A 87 3.76 15.73 19.32
N TRP A 88 3.68 15.92 18.00
CA TRP A 88 4.82 15.69 17.12
C TRP A 88 5.94 16.72 17.31
N ILE A 89 5.61 18.01 17.40
CA ILE A 89 6.63 19.04 17.66
C ILE A 89 7.41 18.75 18.96
N ASP A 90 6.70 18.34 20.02
CA ASP A 90 7.32 18.05 21.32
C ASP A 90 8.15 16.76 21.27
N HIS A 91 7.63 15.70 20.64
CA HIS A 91 8.37 14.46 20.39
C HIS A 91 9.67 14.70 19.62
N GLU A 92 9.62 15.44 18.52
CA GLU A 92 10.81 15.74 17.70
C GLU A 92 11.79 16.65 18.43
N ALA A 93 11.29 17.58 19.26
CA ALA A 93 12.15 18.46 20.05
C ALA A 93 12.89 17.69 21.14
N GLU A 94 12.23 16.71 21.77
CA GLU A 94 12.85 15.81 22.73
C GLU A 94 13.94 14.95 22.06
N LEU A 95 13.63 14.31 20.92
CA LEU A 95 14.59 13.51 20.17
C LEU A 95 15.80 14.32 19.68
N ALA A 96 15.57 15.55 19.22
CA ALA A 96 16.63 16.44 18.75
C ALA A 96 17.45 17.07 19.90
N GLY A 97 16.97 16.99 21.14
CA GLY A 97 17.54 17.73 22.27
C GLY A 97 17.51 19.26 22.06
N SER A 98 16.56 19.75 21.28
CA SER A 98 16.45 21.16 20.88
C SER A 98 15.00 21.64 20.89
N PRO A 99 14.69 22.78 21.54
CA PRO A 99 13.35 23.38 21.49
C PRO A 99 13.06 24.09 20.16
N LYS A 100 13.93 23.99 19.15
CA LYS A 100 13.68 24.54 17.82
C LYS A 100 13.98 23.51 16.76
N LEU A 101 12.98 23.25 15.92
CA LEU A 101 13.02 22.27 14.85
C LEU A 101 13.44 22.89 13.53
N ARG A 102 14.29 22.20 12.76
CA ARG A 102 14.53 22.55 11.35
C ARG A 102 13.46 21.96 10.45
N TYR A 103 13.17 20.68 10.65
CA TYR A 103 12.14 19.94 9.94
C TYR A 103 10.88 19.95 10.81
N LEU A 104 9.88 20.69 10.35
CA LEU A 104 8.62 20.83 11.07
C LEU A 104 7.64 19.76 10.56
N PRO A 105 7.13 18.87 11.43
CA PRO A 105 6.11 17.90 11.03
C PRO A 105 4.83 18.62 10.58
N PHE A 106 4.14 18.09 9.58
CA PHE A 106 2.88 18.67 9.12
C PHE A 106 1.84 17.65 8.64
N GLY A 107 2.21 16.39 8.49
CA GLY A 107 1.30 15.34 8.05
C GLY A 107 1.96 13.97 8.04
N GLY A 108 1.19 12.93 7.74
CA GLY A 108 1.66 11.55 7.80
C GLY A 108 0.54 10.53 7.79
N PHE A 109 0.85 9.37 8.36
CA PHE A 109 -0.09 8.30 8.67
C PHE A 109 0.35 7.60 9.97
N GLU A 110 -0.53 7.63 10.96
CA GLU A 110 -0.27 7.07 12.29
C GLU A 110 1.08 7.54 12.87
N TYR A 111 1.78 6.67 13.59
CA TYR A 111 3.13 6.92 14.12
C TYR A 111 4.24 6.37 13.22
N LEU A 112 3.87 5.68 12.14
CA LEU A 112 4.81 4.97 11.25
C LEU A 112 5.39 5.90 10.19
N ASP A 113 4.58 6.80 9.65
CA ASP A 113 4.92 7.61 8.49
C ASP A 113 4.75 9.10 8.83
N ARG A 114 5.80 9.89 8.61
CA ARG A 114 5.81 11.33 8.94
C ARG A 114 6.39 12.15 7.80
N LEU A 115 5.74 13.26 7.49
CA LEU A 115 6.20 14.26 6.54
C LEU A 115 6.58 15.55 7.27
N TYR A 116 7.68 16.13 6.82
CA TYR A 116 8.23 17.35 7.37
C TYR A 116 8.53 18.37 6.27
N VAL A 117 8.44 19.66 6.61
CA VAL A 117 8.95 20.74 5.78
C VAL A 117 10.24 21.33 6.36
N ASP A 118 11.22 21.58 5.50
CA ASP A 118 12.46 22.28 5.88
C ASP A 118 12.20 23.79 6.02
N THR A 119 12.27 24.29 7.26
CA THR A 119 12.10 25.71 7.61
C THR A 119 13.27 26.61 7.19
N HIS A 120 14.41 26.01 6.78
CA HIS A 120 15.55 26.74 6.22
C HIS A 120 15.67 26.59 4.71
N GLY A 121 15.27 25.43 4.17
CA GLY A 121 15.45 25.02 2.78
C GLY A 121 14.38 25.51 1.81
N GLY A 122 13.68 26.61 2.11
CA GLY A 122 12.64 27.16 1.23
C GLY A 122 11.37 26.30 1.14
N GLY A 123 11.16 25.36 2.07
CA GLY A 123 9.95 24.53 2.15
C GLY A 123 10.01 23.17 1.48
N ALA A 124 11.21 22.66 1.16
CA ALA A 124 11.38 21.28 0.71
C ALA A 124 10.73 20.28 1.70
N VAL A 125 10.08 19.27 1.16
CA VAL A 125 9.41 18.21 1.91
C VAL A 125 10.34 17.01 2.01
N VAL A 126 10.54 16.52 3.22
CA VAL A 126 11.21 15.26 3.52
C VAL A 126 10.22 14.33 4.24
N TYR A 127 10.48 13.03 4.21
CA TYR A 127 9.72 12.07 5.00
C TYR A 127 10.62 11.27 5.91
N TRP A 128 10.00 10.67 6.91
CA TRP A 128 10.54 9.58 7.70
C TRP A 128 9.50 8.47 7.73
N GLN A 129 9.95 7.23 7.61
CA GLN A 129 9.14 6.03 7.69
C GLN A 129 9.79 5.06 8.66
N GLN A 130 8.99 4.51 9.56
CA GLN A 130 9.40 3.46 10.48
C GLN A 130 9.69 2.19 9.70
N GLY A 131 10.87 1.60 9.96
CA GLY A 131 11.19 0.28 9.40
C GLY A 131 10.31 -0.81 9.99
N LEU A 132 10.09 -1.88 9.23
CA LEU A 132 9.31 -2.99 9.76
C LEU A 132 10.02 -3.61 10.98
N PRO A 133 9.27 -4.07 11.99
CA PRO A 133 9.85 -4.68 13.18
C PRO A 133 10.65 -5.94 12.83
N PRO A 134 11.63 -6.33 13.67
CA PRO A 134 12.40 -7.55 13.47
C PRO A 134 11.50 -8.77 13.23
N GLY A 135 11.75 -9.50 12.14
CA GLY A 135 10.91 -10.61 11.68
C GLY A 135 10.13 -10.33 10.39
N TRP A 136 10.12 -9.08 9.92
CA TRP A 136 9.60 -8.71 8.61
C TRP A 136 10.76 -8.45 7.64
N GLU A 137 10.86 -9.27 6.59
CA GLU A 137 12.09 -9.40 5.79
C GLU A 137 12.18 -8.46 4.57
N LEU A 138 11.22 -7.54 4.38
CA LEU A 138 11.19 -6.66 3.19
C LEU A 138 12.01 -5.38 3.39
N GLU A 139 11.89 -4.67 4.52
CA GLU A 139 12.73 -3.51 4.87
C GLU A 139 12.89 -3.40 6.40
N THR A 140 14.14 -3.47 6.89
CA THR A 140 14.44 -3.34 8.32
C THR A 140 15.13 -2.01 8.60
N GLY A 141 14.66 -1.29 9.61
CA GLY A 141 15.19 0.01 10.02
C GLY A 141 14.52 1.21 9.34
N ASP A 142 14.54 2.35 10.04
CA ASP A 142 13.86 3.55 9.59
C ASP A 142 14.51 4.15 8.35
N HIS A 143 13.69 4.76 7.51
CA HIS A 143 14.12 5.41 6.29
C HIS A 143 13.69 6.87 6.26
N ALA A 144 14.54 7.74 5.71
CA ALA A 144 14.22 9.15 5.50
C ALA A 144 14.94 9.69 4.28
N ASP A 145 14.21 10.41 3.42
CA ASP A 145 14.76 11.03 2.21
C ASP A 145 13.94 12.27 1.80
N ALA A 146 14.45 13.00 0.81
CA ALA A 146 13.74 14.09 0.16
C ALA A 146 12.56 13.57 -0.67
N LEU A 147 11.39 14.19 -0.50
CA LEU A 147 10.17 13.80 -1.18
C LEU A 147 9.81 14.76 -2.31
N ALA A 148 9.78 16.07 -2.02
CA ALA A 148 9.39 17.11 -2.97
C ALA A 148 10.11 18.43 -2.67
N SER A 149 10.23 19.30 -3.66
CA SER A 149 10.82 20.64 -3.47
C SER A 149 9.91 21.62 -2.72
N GLY A 150 8.63 21.29 -2.60
CA GLY A 150 7.61 22.08 -1.90
C GLY A 150 6.28 21.33 -1.77
N LEU A 151 5.33 21.93 -1.05
CA LEU A 151 4.01 21.35 -0.79
C LEU A 151 3.16 21.27 -2.06
N THR A 152 3.23 22.27 -2.94
CA THR A 152 2.50 22.26 -4.21
C THR A 152 2.93 21.08 -5.09
N GLU A 153 4.24 20.78 -5.13
CA GLU A 153 4.74 19.61 -5.85
C GLU A 153 4.28 18.31 -5.18
N LEU A 154 4.38 18.20 -3.85
CA LEU A 154 3.89 17.04 -3.11
C LEU A 154 2.42 16.76 -3.40
N PHE A 155 1.55 17.77 -3.24
CA PHE A 155 0.12 17.63 -3.50
C PHE A 155 -0.15 17.31 -4.98
N GLY A 156 0.66 17.83 -5.90
CA GLY A 156 0.60 17.46 -7.32
C GLY A 156 0.91 15.97 -7.58
N ARG A 157 1.66 15.30 -6.69
CA ARG A 157 1.93 13.86 -6.76
C ARG A 157 0.84 12.98 -6.14
N LEU A 158 -0.05 13.52 -5.31
CA LEU A 158 -1.24 12.79 -4.87
C LEU A 158 -2.13 12.54 -6.08
N ALA A 159 -2.66 11.34 -6.27
CA ALA A 159 -3.51 11.02 -7.40
C ALA A 159 -4.42 9.83 -7.06
N LEU A 160 -5.42 9.58 -7.89
CA LEU A 160 -6.23 8.37 -7.78
C LEU A 160 -5.79 7.40 -8.86
N GLU A 161 -5.51 6.14 -8.53
CA GLU A 161 -5.21 5.14 -9.56
C GLU A 161 -6.45 4.70 -10.35
N GLU A 162 -7.63 4.75 -9.72
CA GLU A 162 -8.92 4.37 -10.28
C GLU A 162 -10.04 5.33 -9.85
N ASP A 163 -11.20 5.22 -10.51
CA ASP A 163 -12.38 6.02 -10.15
C ASP A 163 -13.06 5.40 -8.90
N PRO A 164 -13.10 6.11 -7.75
CA PRO A 164 -13.73 5.58 -6.53
C PRO A 164 -15.23 5.29 -6.69
N TRP A 165 -15.90 5.96 -7.63
CA TRP A 165 -17.30 5.71 -7.94
C TRP A 165 -17.51 4.58 -8.95
N ASN A 166 -16.45 3.94 -9.44
CA ASN A 166 -16.50 2.84 -10.40
C ASN A 166 -15.60 1.68 -9.97
N GLY A 167 -15.62 1.35 -8.68
CA GLY A 167 -14.95 0.18 -8.12
C GLY A 167 -13.46 0.34 -7.84
N GLY A 168 -12.95 1.57 -7.74
CA GLY A 168 -11.60 1.82 -7.24
C GLY A 168 -11.49 1.58 -5.74
N ASP A 169 -10.33 1.09 -5.30
CA ASP A 169 -10.05 0.75 -3.90
C ASP A 169 -9.54 1.95 -3.06
N SER A 170 -8.98 2.97 -3.72
CA SER A 170 -8.50 4.23 -3.13
C SER A 170 -9.56 5.33 -3.22
N GLY A 171 -9.57 6.32 -2.33
CA GLY A 171 -10.48 7.46 -2.43
C GLY A 171 -11.91 7.16 -1.97
N LEU A 172 -12.12 6.09 -1.20
CA LEU A 172 -13.43 5.68 -0.69
C LEU A 172 -13.99 6.64 0.35
N GLU A 173 -13.16 7.13 1.27
CA GLU A 173 -13.60 8.10 2.28
C GLU A 173 -13.85 9.47 1.64
N LEU A 174 -13.00 9.85 0.68
CA LEU A 174 -13.23 11.04 -0.14
C LEU A 174 -14.55 10.93 -0.90
N ARG A 175 -14.84 9.77 -1.49
CA ARG A 175 -16.10 9.51 -2.20
C ARG A 175 -17.28 9.65 -1.26
N ASP A 176 -17.22 9.00 -0.11
CA ASP A 176 -18.32 8.97 0.86
C ASP A 176 -18.63 10.37 1.38
N ALA A 177 -17.61 11.17 1.70
CA ALA A 177 -17.80 12.57 2.10
C ALA A 177 -18.45 13.43 1.00
N ILE A 178 -18.07 13.23 -0.27
CA ILE A 178 -18.66 13.97 -1.41
C ILE A 178 -20.10 13.51 -1.67
N ASP A 179 -20.38 12.21 -1.57
CA ASP A 179 -21.73 11.67 -1.77
C ASP A 179 -22.67 12.15 -0.65
N GLU A 180 -22.20 12.20 0.60
CA GLU A 180 -22.94 12.78 1.73
C GLU A 180 -23.25 14.27 1.52
N LEU A 181 -22.27 15.07 1.07
CA LEU A 181 -22.51 16.47 0.67
C LEU A 181 -23.55 16.56 -0.47
N GLY A 182 -23.61 15.54 -1.34
CA GLY A 182 -24.52 15.47 -2.47
C GLY A 182 -25.99 15.40 -2.09
N ASP A 183 -26.31 14.93 -0.89
CA ASP A 183 -27.69 14.87 -0.38
C ASP A 183 -28.29 16.27 -0.18
N GLU A 184 -27.46 17.25 0.21
CA GLU A 184 -27.88 18.64 0.45
C GLU A 184 -27.49 19.58 -0.70
N SER A 185 -26.32 19.36 -1.29
CA SER A 185 -25.68 20.27 -2.26
C SER A 185 -25.17 19.53 -3.50
N PRO A 186 -26.07 18.95 -4.33
CA PRO A 186 -25.69 18.08 -5.45
C PRO A 186 -24.82 18.76 -6.50
N ASP A 187 -25.02 20.06 -6.75
CA ASP A 187 -24.20 20.81 -7.71
C ASP A 187 -22.76 21.00 -7.23
N VAL A 188 -22.55 21.15 -5.91
CA VAL A 188 -21.21 21.30 -5.32
C VAL A 188 -20.53 19.94 -5.28
N ALA A 189 -21.23 18.90 -4.85
CA ALA A 189 -20.75 17.53 -4.86
C ALA A 189 -20.32 17.08 -6.26
N GLN A 190 -21.10 17.41 -7.31
CA GLN A 190 -20.72 17.07 -8.69
C GLN A 190 -19.44 17.80 -9.12
N LYS A 191 -19.24 19.07 -8.75
CA LYS A 191 -17.99 19.80 -9.06
C LYS A 191 -16.78 19.19 -8.33
N LEU A 192 -16.96 18.73 -7.10
CA LEU A 192 -15.91 18.06 -6.32
C LEU A 192 -15.62 16.66 -6.89
N ARG A 193 -16.63 15.92 -7.31
CA ARG A 193 -16.49 14.64 -8.01
C ARG A 193 -15.73 14.81 -9.33
N ASP A 194 -16.03 15.84 -10.10
CA ASP A 194 -15.28 16.16 -11.33
C ASP A 194 -13.82 16.53 -11.02
N LEU A 195 -13.58 17.25 -9.92
CA LEU A 195 -12.23 17.56 -9.46
C LEU A 195 -11.47 16.28 -9.06
N ALA A 196 -12.06 15.41 -8.25
CA ALA A 196 -11.46 14.12 -7.87
C ALA A 196 -11.16 13.27 -9.11
N ARG A 197 -12.11 13.15 -10.05
CA ARG A 197 -11.88 12.42 -11.30
C ARG A 197 -10.78 13.01 -12.16
N SER A 198 -10.53 14.32 -12.09
CA SER A 198 -9.42 14.97 -12.79
C SER A 198 -8.04 14.59 -12.23
N THR A 199 -7.97 14.03 -11.03
CA THR A 199 -6.73 13.52 -10.43
C THR A 199 -6.50 12.03 -10.72
N ILE A 200 -7.38 11.38 -11.49
CA ILE A 200 -7.21 9.97 -11.85
C ILE A 200 -6.07 9.83 -12.86
N LEU A 201 -5.21 8.85 -12.61
CA LEU A 201 -4.10 8.51 -13.48
C LEU A 201 -4.57 7.70 -14.69
N ASP A 202 -4.78 8.38 -15.81
CA ASP A 202 -5.25 7.75 -17.05
C ASP A 202 -4.10 7.04 -17.81
N TRP A 203 -3.66 5.92 -17.24
CA TRP A 203 -2.62 5.06 -17.82
C TRP A 203 -3.06 4.43 -19.14
N ARG A 204 -4.37 4.21 -19.35
CA ARG A 204 -4.91 3.66 -20.60
C ARG A 204 -4.75 4.66 -21.74
N ALA A 205 -5.03 5.94 -21.51
CA ALA A 205 -4.78 6.97 -22.51
C ALA A 205 -3.27 7.17 -22.75
N ALA A 206 -2.43 7.08 -21.71
CA ALA A 206 -0.98 7.09 -21.88
C ALA A 206 -0.48 5.92 -22.75
N LEU A 207 -1.04 4.72 -22.59
CA LEU A 207 -0.76 3.56 -23.45
C LEU A 207 -1.23 3.81 -24.88
N ALA A 208 -2.45 4.30 -25.07
CA ALA A 208 -3.03 4.57 -26.40
C ALA A 208 -2.23 5.62 -27.19
N ARG A 209 -1.62 6.60 -26.50
CA ARG A 209 -0.75 7.62 -27.11
C ARG A 209 0.71 7.17 -27.26
N GLY A 210 1.09 6.00 -26.76
CA GLY A 210 2.47 5.50 -26.79
C GLY A 210 3.43 6.23 -25.85
N GLU A 211 2.91 6.90 -24.81
CA GLU A 211 3.67 7.71 -23.86
C GLU A 211 4.00 6.95 -22.56
N ILE A 212 3.31 5.82 -22.32
CA ILE A 212 3.34 5.11 -21.03
C ILE A 212 4.75 4.65 -20.62
N ALA A 213 5.62 4.28 -21.56
CA ALA A 213 6.97 3.83 -21.23
C ALA A 213 7.82 4.92 -20.57
N ALA A 214 7.55 6.21 -20.84
CA ALA A 214 8.24 7.33 -20.20
C ALA A 214 7.62 7.73 -18.84
N GLN A 215 6.54 7.09 -18.42
CA GLN A 215 5.75 7.45 -17.22
C GLN A 215 5.74 6.27 -16.22
N PRO A 216 6.72 6.17 -15.31
CA PRO A 216 6.90 5.01 -14.44
C PRO A 216 5.66 4.62 -13.64
N ARG A 217 4.96 5.61 -13.06
CA ARG A 217 3.76 5.37 -12.27
C ARG A 217 2.63 4.78 -13.12
N MET A 218 2.33 5.38 -14.27
CA MET A 218 1.31 4.87 -15.21
C MET A 218 1.64 3.45 -15.68
N ARG A 219 2.92 3.20 -15.95
CA ARG A 219 3.40 1.91 -16.40
C ARG A 219 3.19 0.82 -15.35
N ARG A 220 3.56 1.09 -14.09
CA ARG A 220 3.35 0.17 -12.96
C ARG A 220 1.87 -0.15 -12.77
N ILE A 221 0.99 0.86 -12.79
CA ILE A 221 -0.46 0.66 -12.70
C ILE A 221 -0.95 -0.23 -13.85
N GLY A 222 -0.57 0.08 -15.09
CA GLY A 222 -0.98 -0.71 -16.25
C GLY A 222 -0.55 -2.18 -16.16
N LEU A 223 0.69 -2.43 -15.74
CA LEU A 223 1.23 -3.78 -15.57
C LEU A 223 0.56 -4.54 -14.41
N ASP A 224 0.34 -3.88 -13.27
CA ASP A 224 -0.36 -4.43 -12.11
C ASP A 224 -1.77 -4.91 -12.52
N ARG A 225 -2.55 -4.04 -13.19
CA ARG A 225 -3.92 -4.37 -13.63
C ARG A 225 -3.95 -5.48 -14.68
N ALA A 226 -3.01 -5.47 -15.63
CA ALA A 226 -2.92 -6.51 -16.65
C ALA A 226 -2.58 -7.89 -16.03
N ALA A 227 -1.68 -7.92 -15.06
CA ALA A 227 -1.32 -9.12 -14.34
C ALA A 227 -2.45 -9.62 -13.42
N ALA A 228 -3.09 -8.71 -12.67
CA ALA A 228 -4.17 -9.03 -11.73
C ALA A 228 -5.43 -9.56 -12.41
N THR A 229 -5.62 -9.28 -13.71
CA THR A 229 -6.73 -9.79 -14.52
C THR A 229 -6.33 -10.93 -15.46
N GLY A 230 -5.03 -11.24 -15.55
CA GLY A 230 -4.50 -12.22 -16.48
C GLY A 230 -4.65 -11.85 -17.97
N ASP A 231 -4.81 -10.56 -18.28
CA ASP A 231 -4.98 -10.05 -19.65
C ASP A 231 -3.65 -10.07 -20.41
N ILE A 232 -3.37 -11.20 -21.05
CA ILE A 232 -2.15 -11.42 -21.84
C ILE A 232 -2.07 -10.44 -23.02
N ASP A 233 -3.19 -10.11 -23.68
CA ASP A 233 -3.20 -9.19 -24.81
C ASP A 233 -2.84 -7.76 -24.37
N LEU A 234 -3.25 -7.37 -23.16
CA LEU A 234 -2.82 -6.11 -22.55
C LEU A 234 -1.35 -6.16 -22.15
N LEU A 235 -0.87 -7.25 -21.55
CA LEU A 235 0.56 -7.43 -21.24
C LEU A 235 1.43 -7.34 -22.51
N ASP A 236 1.01 -7.96 -23.61
CA ASP A 236 1.68 -7.86 -24.92
C ASP A 236 1.68 -6.43 -25.46
N ARG A 237 0.56 -5.70 -25.37
CA ARG A 237 0.48 -4.29 -25.76
C ARG A 237 1.39 -3.39 -24.92
N LEU A 238 1.42 -3.60 -23.60
CA LEU A 238 2.31 -2.86 -22.70
C LEU A 238 3.78 -3.14 -23.03
N ALA A 239 4.15 -4.42 -23.23
CA ALA A 239 5.50 -4.78 -23.64
C ALA A 239 5.88 -4.16 -25.00
N ALA A 240 4.96 -4.19 -25.98
CA ALA A 240 5.16 -3.57 -27.28
C ALA A 240 5.29 -2.04 -27.21
N ALA A 241 4.65 -1.40 -26.22
CA ALA A 241 4.81 0.02 -25.94
C ALA A 241 6.13 0.37 -25.22
N GLY A 242 7.00 -0.62 -24.95
CA GLY A 242 8.30 -0.43 -24.31
C GLY A 242 8.27 -0.58 -22.79
N CYS A 243 7.20 -1.10 -22.20
CA CYS A 243 7.13 -1.36 -20.78
C CYS A 243 7.94 -2.60 -20.39
N ASN A 244 8.71 -2.53 -19.30
CA ASN A 244 9.44 -3.67 -18.78
C ASN A 244 8.51 -4.55 -17.93
N VAL A 245 8.07 -5.68 -18.46
CA VAL A 245 7.19 -6.65 -17.75
C VAL A 245 7.86 -7.38 -16.58
N ALA A 246 9.15 -7.12 -16.33
CA ALA A 246 9.88 -7.62 -15.17
C ALA A 246 10.09 -6.56 -14.07
N GLU A 247 9.62 -5.33 -14.25
CA GLU A 247 9.79 -4.31 -13.22
C GLU A 247 8.84 -4.54 -12.03
N PRO A 248 9.21 -4.11 -10.82
CA PRO A 248 8.30 -4.11 -9.68
C PRO A 248 7.13 -3.14 -9.91
N VAL A 249 5.91 -3.62 -9.65
CA VAL A 249 4.66 -2.87 -9.82
C VAL A 249 4.05 -2.42 -8.50
N ARG A 250 4.09 -3.24 -7.46
CA ARG A 250 3.49 -2.96 -6.14
C ARG A 250 4.27 -3.67 -5.03
N ASN A 251 4.73 -2.96 -4.00
CA ASN A 251 5.44 -3.53 -2.83
C ASN A 251 6.59 -4.48 -3.19
N GLY A 252 7.37 -4.14 -4.23
CA GLY A 252 8.46 -4.99 -4.73
C GLY A 252 8.02 -6.24 -5.51
N LEU A 253 6.72 -6.49 -5.68
CA LEU A 253 6.18 -7.57 -6.50
C LEU A 253 6.24 -7.22 -7.98
N THR A 254 6.49 -8.23 -8.81
CA THR A 254 6.51 -8.14 -10.27
C THR A 254 5.19 -8.65 -10.86
N PRO A 255 4.91 -8.41 -12.15
CA PRO A 255 3.70 -8.91 -12.81
C PRO A 255 3.47 -10.43 -12.67
N ILE A 256 4.53 -11.25 -12.59
CA ILE A 256 4.35 -12.70 -12.45
C ILE A 256 3.91 -13.10 -11.05
N ASP A 257 4.35 -12.36 -10.03
CA ASP A 257 3.95 -12.56 -8.65
C ASP A 257 2.44 -12.26 -8.51
N ILE A 258 1.99 -11.14 -9.09
CA ILE A 258 0.57 -10.74 -9.11
C ILE A 258 -0.29 -11.73 -9.90
N ALA A 259 0.15 -12.15 -11.09
CA ALA A 259 -0.59 -13.09 -11.92
C ALA A 259 -0.77 -14.46 -11.24
N LEU A 260 0.28 -14.97 -10.58
CA LEU A 260 0.18 -16.25 -9.87
C LEU A 260 -0.71 -16.12 -8.62
N ALA A 261 -0.56 -15.06 -7.82
CA ALA A 261 -1.40 -14.83 -6.64
C ALA A 261 -2.91 -14.83 -6.99
N ASN A 262 -3.26 -14.31 -8.17
CA ASN A 262 -4.61 -14.28 -8.72
C ASN A 262 -5.00 -15.51 -9.57
N ARG A 263 -4.19 -16.59 -9.57
CA ARG A 263 -4.44 -17.86 -10.28
C ARG A 263 -4.51 -17.74 -11.80
N HIS A 264 -3.91 -16.71 -12.40
CA HIS A 264 -3.85 -16.52 -13.85
C HIS A 264 -2.70 -17.30 -14.51
N LEU A 265 -2.77 -18.64 -14.44
CA LEU A 265 -1.71 -19.54 -14.95
C LEU A 265 -1.30 -19.29 -16.41
N PRO A 266 -2.21 -18.98 -17.36
CA PRO A 266 -1.80 -18.63 -18.72
C PRO A 266 -0.90 -17.38 -18.79
N ALA A 267 -1.19 -16.36 -17.98
CA ALA A 267 -0.36 -15.16 -17.90
C ALA A 267 0.99 -15.46 -17.22
N VAL A 268 1.00 -16.31 -16.19
CA VAL A 268 2.24 -16.82 -15.57
C VAL A 268 3.11 -17.50 -16.61
N GLU A 269 2.56 -18.42 -17.41
CA GLU A 269 3.32 -19.09 -18.48
C GLU A 269 3.87 -18.09 -19.50
N TRP A 270 3.07 -17.13 -19.94
CA TRP A 270 3.51 -16.08 -20.85
C TRP A 270 4.68 -15.26 -20.26
N LEU A 271 4.62 -14.93 -18.96
CA LEU A 271 5.70 -14.19 -18.26
C LEU A 271 6.96 -15.05 -18.11
N LEU A 272 6.82 -16.35 -17.85
CA LEU A 272 7.94 -17.28 -17.79
C LEU A 272 8.67 -17.42 -19.13
N THR A 273 7.95 -17.38 -20.26
CA THR A 273 8.60 -17.38 -21.60
C THR A 273 9.45 -16.14 -21.84
N ARG A 274 9.20 -15.05 -21.11
CA ARG A 274 9.95 -13.79 -21.16
C ARG A 274 11.05 -13.68 -20.10
N GLN A 275 11.31 -14.77 -19.37
CA GLN A 275 12.37 -14.85 -18.35
C GLN A 275 12.23 -13.78 -17.25
N VAL A 276 10.99 -13.43 -16.90
CA VAL A 276 10.72 -12.54 -15.76
C VAL A 276 11.26 -13.20 -14.48
N PRO A 277 11.95 -12.45 -13.59
CA PRO A 277 12.43 -12.99 -12.32
C PRO A 277 11.29 -13.54 -11.47
N VAL A 278 11.52 -14.70 -10.84
CA VAL A 278 10.48 -15.42 -10.08
C VAL A 278 10.72 -15.42 -8.56
N THR A 279 11.61 -14.55 -8.07
CA THR A 279 12.14 -14.58 -6.70
C THR A 279 11.03 -14.64 -5.65
N ASN A 280 9.99 -13.83 -5.79
CA ASN A 280 8.87 -13.73 -4.84
C ASN A 280 7.65 -14.59 -5.23
N THR A 281 7.69 -15.29 -6.36
CA THR A 281 6.49 -15.84 -6.99
C THR A 281 5.84 -16.93 -6.14
N LEU A 282 6.64 -17.81 -5.54
CA LEU A 282 6.12 -18.81 -4.60
C LEU A 282 5.75 -18.21 -3.24
N ARG A 283 6.43 -17.16 -2.79
CA ARG A 283 6.13 -16.47 -1.52
C ARG A 283 4.68 -16.01 -1.46
N VAL A 284 4.19 -15.39 -2.54
CA VAL A 284 2.82 -14.83 -2.58
C VAL A 284 1.81 -15.68 -3.34
N GLY A 285 2.26 -16.61 -4.18
CA GLY A 285 1.42 -17.35 -5.13
C GLY A 285 1.39 -18.86 -4.94
N ALA A 286 2.01 -19.42 -3.89
CA ALA A 286 2.08 -20.87 -3.72
C ALA A 286 0.71 -21.57 -3.68
N HIS A 287 -0.34 -20.94 -3.14
CA HIS A 287 -1.72 -21.48 -3.11
C HIS A 287 -2.36 -21.68 -4.49
N ALA A 288 -1.79 -21.05 -5.52
CA ALA A 288 -2.27 -21.07 -6.89
C ALA A 288 -1.48 -22.01 -7.81
N ALA A 289 -0.30 -22.45 -7.38
CA ALA A 289 0.54 -23.38 -8.13
C ALA A 289 0.16 -24.83 -7.83
N ASP A 290 0.42 -25.73 -8.80
CA ASP A 290 0.53 -27.16 -8.52
C ASP A 290 1.98 -27.53 -8.20
N ALA A 291 2.21 -28.78 -7.76
CA ALA A 291 3.55 -29.28 -7.46
C ALA A 291 4.53 -29.16 -8.65
N THR A 292 4.06 -29.24 -9.89
CA THR A 292 4.90 -29.19 -11.09
C THR A 292 5.40 -27.78 -11.34
N LEU A 293 4.50 -26.80 -11.35
CA LEU A 293 4.81 -25.39 -11.48
C LEU A 293 5.70 -24.93 -10.32
N ALA A 294 5.40 -25.33 -9.09
CA ALA A 294 6.22 -24.96 -7.94
C ALA A 294 7.66 -25.46 -8.05
N ARG A 295 7.87 -26.70 -8.51
CA ARG A 295 9.22 -27.23 -8.77
C ARG A 295 9.94 -26.45 -9.87
N ARG A 296 9.23 -26.09 -10.94
CA ARG A 296 9.80 -25.27 -12.03
C ARG A 296 10.21 -23.88 -11.53
N LEU A 297 9.34 -23.21 -10.79
CA LEU A 297 9.62 -21.89 -10.21
C LEU A 297 10.81 -21.95 -9.25
N ALA A 298 10.86 -22.95 -8.37
CA ALA A 298 12.00 -23.16 -7.47
C ALA A 298 13.31 -23.40 -8.24
N ALA A 299 13.29 -24.20 -9.31
CA ALA A 299 14.45 -24.42 -10.18
C ALA A 299 14.90 -23.14 -10.92
N GLN A 300 14.00 -22.17 -11.09
CA GLN A 300 14.28 -20.85 -11.67
C GLN A 300 14.65 -19.79 -10.62
N GLY A 301 14.78 -20.18 -9.35
CA GLY A 301 15.23 -19.29 -8.28
C GLY A 301 14.12 -18.65 -7.44
N ALA A 302 12.89 -19.17 -7.51
CA ALA A 302 11.83 -18.73 -6.60
C ALA A 302 12.16 -19.14 -5.16
N LEU A 303 12.01 -18.21 -4.22
CA LEU A 303 12.22 -18.47 -2.80
C LEU A 303 11.05 -19.29 -2.25
N ILE A 304 11.38 -20.34 -1.50
CA ILE A 304 10.42 -21.10 -0.70
C ILE A 304 10.59 -20.62 0.74
N THR A 305 9.57 -19.93 1.25
CA THR A 305 9.57 -19.31 2.59
C THR A 305 8.54 -19.99 3.49
N PRO A 306 8.63 -19.80 4.83
CA PRO A 306 7.57 -20.19 5.75
C PRO A 306 6.19 -19.65 5.35
N ASP A 307 6.11 -18.38 4.91
CA ASP A 307 4.86 -17.78 4.42
C ASP A 307 4.26 -18.54 3.23
N ALA A 308 5.10 -18.90 2.24
CA ALA A 308 4.69 -19.70 1.09
C ALA A 308 4.07 -21.03 1.54
N PHE A 309 4.68 -21.69 2.53
CA PHE A 309 4.14 -22.91 3.11
C PHE A 309 2.82 -22.67 3.84
N GLY A 310 2.73 -21.55 4.58
CA GLY A 310 1.52 -21.10 5.24
C GLY A 310 0.32 -20.99 4.30
N HIS A 311 0.52 -20.55 3.06
CA HIS A 311 -0.55 -20.44 2.07
C HIS A 311 -1.05 -21.81 1.54
N VAL A 312 -0.26 -22.88 1.65
CA VAL A 312 -0.60 -24.20 1.10
C VAL A 312 -1.03 -25.23 2.14
N VAL A 313 -0.99 -24.92 3.43
CA VAL A 313 -1.38 -25.88 4.51
C VAL A 313 -2.78 -26.47 4.28
N GLU A 314 -3.67 -25.69 3.65
CA GLU A 314 -5.04 -26.09 3.36
C GLU A 314 -5.20 -26.69 1.94
N SER A 315 -4.18 -26.57 1.08
CA SER A 315 -4.20 -27.08 -0.31
C SER A 315 -4.41 -28.59 -0.35
N GLU A 316 -5.30 -29.07 -1.23
CA GLU A 316 -5.53 -30.50 -1.47
C GLU A 316 -4.34 -31.20 -2.16
N ASP A 317 -3.47 -30.44 -2.83
CA ASP A 317 -2.26 -30.95 -3.47
C ASP A 317 -1.18 -31.28 -2.43
N MET A 318 -1.17 -32.54 -1.96
CA MET A 318 -0.19 -33.00 -0.98
C MET A 318 1.23 -33.12 -1.53
N ASP A 319 1.39 -33.22 -2.85
CA ASP A 319 2.70 -33.23 -3.48
C ASP A 319 3.32 -31.83 -3.38
N LEU A 320 2.53 -30.78 -3.57
CA LEU A 320 2.94 -29.40 -3.35
C LEU A 320 3.30 -29.16 -1.88
N VAL A 321 2.42 -29.54 -0.94
CA VAL A 321 2.64 -29.35 0.50
C VAL A 321 3.94 -30.04 0.93
N THR A 322 4.14 -31.29 0.52
CA THR A 322 5.34 -32.06 0.86
C THR A 322 6.59 -31.47 0.21
N PHE A 323 6.50 -31.00 -1.04
CA PHE A 323 7.61 -30.35 -1.75
C PHE A 323 8.09 -29.07 -1.04
N LEU A 324 7.16 -28.16 -0.70
CA LEU A 324 7.52 -26.92 0.00
C LEU A 324 8.06 -27.22 1.40
N ALA A 325 7.41 -28.12 2.15
CA ALA A 325 7.89 -28.53 3.47
C ALA A 325 9.29 -29.15 3.44
N ALA A 326 9.60 -29.98 2.43
CA ALA A 326 10.92 -30.60 2.30
C ALA A 326 12.04 -29.57 2.06
N SER A 327 11.70 -28.41 1.50
CA SER A 327 12.63 -27.32 1.20
C SER A 327 12.89 -26.40 2.40
N LEU A 328 12.11 -26.53 3.49
CA LEU A 328 12.17 -25.68 4.68
C LEU A 328 12.80 -26.41 5.87
N GLN A 329 13.51 -25.66 6.71
CA GLN A 329 14.06 -26.14 7.99
C GLN A 329 13.13 -25.75 9.16
N PRO A 330 13.14 -26.51 10.27
CA PRO A 330 12.45 -26.08 11.49
C PRO A 330 12.97 -24.73 11.98
N SER A 331 12.05 -23.78 12.18
CA SER A 331 12.33 -22.41 12.63
C SER A 331 11.21 -21.90 13.53
N GLU A 332 11.33 -20.69 14.07
CA GLU A 332 10.26 -20.07 14.86
C GLU A 332 9.03 -19.77 14.03
N GLU A 333 9.22 -19.23 12.84
CA GLU A 333 8.19 -18.95 11.86
C GLU A 333 7.44 -20.25 11.50
N MET A 334 8.18 -21.34 11.25
CA MET A 334 7.57 -22.65 10.95
C MET A 334 6.78 -23.25 12.13
N ARG A 335 7.20 -22.99 13.38
CA ARG A 335 6.45 -23.45 14.57
C ARG A 335 5.04 -22.86 14.63
N HIS A 336 4.85 -21.63 14.15
CA HIS A 336 3.52 -20.99 14.12
C HIS A 336 2.48 -21.78 13.30
N HIS A 337 2.93 -22.61 12.36
CA HIS A 337 2.02 -23.45 11.57
C HIS A 337 1.66 -24.79 12.24
N GLY A 338 2.35 -25.19 13.31
CA GLY A 338 2.14 -26.46 14.03
C GLY A 338 0.68 -26.70 14.47
N PRO A 339 0.03 -25.77 15.20
CA PRO A 339 -1.35 -25.91 15.61
C PRO A 339 -2.32 -26.10 14.44
N ARG A 340 -2.13 -25.34 13.35
CA ARG A 340 -2.98 -25.43 12.16
C ARG A 340 -2.79 -26.76 11.42
N LEU A 341 -1.55 -27.26 11.32
CA LEU A 341 -1.26 -28.59 10.75
C LEU A 341 -1.95 -29.71 11.56
N ARG A 342 -1.89 -29.67 12.89
CA ARG A 342 -2.59 -30.64 13.75
C ARG A 342 -4.11 -30.57 13.60
N MET A 343 -4.66 -29.36 13.55
CA MET A 343 -6.09 -29.14 13.36
C MET A 343 -6.57 -29.74 12.03
N GLN A 344 -5.89 -29.41 10.93
CA GLN A 344 -6.20 -29.96 9.60
C GLN A 344 -6.03 -31.48 9.56
N ALA A 345 -4.96 -32.01 10.16
CA ALA A 345 -4.76 -33.45 10.27
C ALA A 345 -5.91 -34.15 11.02
N ALA A 346 -6.39 -33.55 12.11
CA ALA A 346 -7.51 -34.08 12.89
C ALA A 346 -8.84 -34.03 12.12
N GLN A 347 -9.11 -32.94 11.41
CA GLN A 347 -10.30 -32.80 10.55
C GLN A 347 -10.30 -33.85 9.44
N CYS A 348 -9.17 -34.01 8.73
CA CYS A 348 -9.03 -35.03 7.68
C CYS A 348 -9.23 -36.45 8.23
N ARG A 349 -8.72 -36.75 9.43
CA ARG A 349 -8.95 -38.06 10.06
C ARG A 349 -10.43 -38.32 10.35
N ILE A 350 -11.11 -37.36 10.96
CA ILE A 350 -12.54 -37.48 11.29
C ILE A 350 -13.36 -37.69 10.01
N ALA A 351 -13.11 -36.89 8.98
CA ALA A 351 -13.77 -37.01 7.70
C ALA A 351 -13.48 -38.36 7.02
N ALA A 352 -12.23 -38.83 7.06
CA ALA A 352 -11.82 -40.12 6.53
C ALA A 352 -12.50 -41.31 7.23
N ASP A 353 -12.65 -41.25 8.56
CA ASP A 353 -13.32 -42.31 9.33
C ASP A 353 -14.81 -42.38 9.02
N GLN A 354 -15.44 -41.24 8.69
CA GLN A 354 -16.86 -41.17 8.29
C GLN A 354 -17.11 -41.64 6.85
N THR A 355 -16.17 -41.39 5.94
CA THR A 355 -16.33 -41.62 4.49
C THR A 355 -15.57 -42.83 3.95
N ALA A 356 -14.71 -43.43 4.78
CA ALA A 356 -13.73 -44.44 4.40
C ALA A 356 -12.71 -43.98 3.33
N ASP A 357 -12.54 -42.67 3.12
CA ASP A 357 -11.64 -42.10 2.10
C ASP A 357 -10.15 -42.26 2.47
N GLU A 358 -9.42 -43.03 1.67
CA GLU A 358 -7.97 -43.27 1.85
C GLU A 358 -7.12 -42.03 1.58
N THR A 359 -7.56 -41.13 0.69
CA THR A 359 -6.87 -39.87 0.38
C THR A 359 -6.84 -38.96 1.60
N LEU A 360 -7.97 -38.85 2.31
CA LEU A 360 -8.07 -38.08 3.54
C LEU A 360 -7.25 -38.70 4.69
N ARG A 361 -7.13 -40.03 4.76
CA ARG A 361 -6.23 -40.71 5.72
C ARG A 361 -4.76 -40.41 5.42
N HIS A 362 -4.39 -40.45 4.14
CA HIS A 362 -3.02 -40.13 3.71
C HIS A 362 -2.67 -38.68 4.05
N ARG A 363 -3.53 -37.73 3.67
CA ARG A 363 -3.42 -36.31 4.02
C ARG A 363 -3.27 -36.10 5.53
N SER A 364 -4.14 -36.71 6.33
CA SER A 364 -4.07 -36.63 7.80
C SER A 364 -2.71 -37.09 8.34
N THR A 365 -2.18 -38.19 7.79
CA THR A 365 -0.90 -38.75 8.21
C THR A 365 0.26 -37.79 7.91
N VAL A 366 0.34 -37.28 6.68
CA VAL A 366 1.39 -36.35 6.25
C VAL A 366 1.34 -35.05 7.06
N LEU A 367 0.16 -34.45 7.24
CA LEU A 367 0.04 -33.19 7.99
C LEU A 367 0.45 -33.36 9.45
N ARG A 368 0.16 -34.51 10.08
CA ARG A 368 0.59 -34.83 11.44
C ARG A 368 2.11 -34.99 11.53
N GLU A 369 2.74 -35.65 10.56
CA GLU A 369 4.20 -35.80 10.50
C GLU A 369 4.90 -34.45 10.31
N LEU A 370 4.34 -33.57 9.48
CA LEU A 370 4.84 -32.20 9.33
C LEU A 370 4.68 -31.38 10.62
N ALA A 371 3.55 -31.53 11.32
CA ALA A 371 3.34 -30.86 12.61
C ALA A 371 4.40 -31.29 13.64
N GLU A 372 4.68 -32.59 13.74
CA GLU A 372 5.71 -33.11 14.65
C GLU A 372 7.11 -32.66 14.25
N ARG A 373 7.39 -32.57 12.94
CA ARG A 373 8.68 -32.10 12.43
C ARG A 373 8.95 -30.62 12.77
N PHE A 374 7.95 -29.76 12.60
CA PHE A 374 8.13 -28.31 12.73
C PHE A 374 7.83 -27.78 14.13
N ASP A 375 6.97 -28.43 14.89
CA ASP A 375 6.57 -28.04 16.24
C ASP A 375 6.54 -29.26 17.19
N PRO A 376 7.69 -29.88 17.49
CA PRO A 376 7.74 -31.08 18.32
C PRO A 376 7.22 -30.79 19.74
N GLY A 377 6.25 -31.57 20.20
CA GLY A 377 5.67 -31.44 21.54
C GLY A 377 4.72 -30.25 21.77
N GLY A 378 4.37 -29.50 20.71
CA GLY A 378 3.29 -28.50 20.78
C GLY A 378 1.93 -29.14 21.08
N ARG A 379 1.10 -28.46 21.87
CA ARG A 379 -0.24 -28.94 22.26
C ARG A 379 -1.31 -28.55 21.25
#